data_AF-A0A8J5CC36-F1
#
_entry.id   AF-A0A8J5CC36-F1
#
_cell.length_a   1.000
_cell.length_b   1.000
_cell.length_c   1.000
_cell.angle_alpha   90.00
_cell.angle_beta   90.00
_cell.angle_gamma   90.00
#
_symmetry.space_group_name_H-M   'P 1'
#
loop_
_entity.id
_entity.type
_entity.pdbx_description
1 polymer ?
#
loop_
_entity_poly.entity_id
_entity_poly.type
_entity_poly.pdbx_seq_one_letter_code
_entity_poly.pdbx_strand_id
1 'polypeptide(L)'
;MESLRICPSRVPQYHLNTKYPQASCFRSVALSPSPSKTHPCAKTLIPMLPSLSNSHLPPPKIAALDHPHAFPHRSLPITPASHAAEDDRFRALALKKSGFLSVIDRAMNEEEVYRRARAEVQRKGLEVEGYSIEGISVGGHETCVMVPSMNLSFDIGRCPAKAVHQDFLFITHAHLDHIGGLPMYLATRGLYNLKPPTVFVPPCIKDDVQKLLDVHRGMSQVELKLDLVALDVGETYEIRNDLVARPFRTHHVIPSQGYVIYSVRNKLRKQYAHLKGPQIKKLKDSGVEITDIILSPEVAFTGNLISFLIHESNADDPKILITLCFCIAYDENDIEHAREHGHLHLLEIMEHAKWFRNKAILLTHFSSRYKIEDIRKAIAKLQPKLSPKVVALTEGFRSAY
;
A
#
# COMPACT_ATOMS: atom_id res chain seq x y z
N MET A 1 47.23 -45.53 0.89
CA MET A 1 47.67 -44.22 1.42
C MET A 1 46.42 -43.40 1.66
N GLU A 2 46.28 -42.92 2.90
CA GLU A 2 45.03 -42.56 3.58
C GLU A 2 44.30 -41.32 3.05
N SER A 3 42.98 -41.39 3.18
CA SER A 3 42.01 -40.30 3.03
C SER A 3 42.07 -39.34 4.21
N LEU A 4 42.38 -38.06 3.98
CA LEU A 4 42.23 -36.99 4.96
C LEU A 4 40.76 -36.54 5.04
N ARG A 5 40.09 -36.94 6.12
CA ARG A 5 38.81 -36.36 6.58
C ARG A 5 39.13 -35.09 7.37
N ILE A 6 38.53 -33.97 6.99
CA ILE A 6 38.56 -32.72 7.77
C ILE A 6 37.28 -32.66 8.60
N CYS A 7 37.44 -32.67 9.93
CA CYS A 7 36.36 -32.45 10.90
C CYS A 7 35.84 -31.01 10.84
N PRO A 8 34.53 -30.77 10.95
CA PRO A 8 34.01 -29.45 11.30
C PRO A 8 34.19 -29.19 12.81
N SER A 9 34.70 -28.00 13.11
CA SER A 9 34.94 -27.47 14.45
C SER A 9 33.64 -27.30 15.23
N ARG A 10 33.68 -27.69 16.52
CA ARG A 10 32.62 -27.48 17.51
C ARG A 10 32.42 -25.98 17.76
N VAL A 11 31.20 -25.51 17.59
CA VAL A 11 30.74 -24.19 18.06
C VAL A 11 30.13 -24.39 19.47
N PRO A 12 30.45 -23.53 20.46
CA PRO A 12 29.92 -23.66 21.81
C PRO A 12 28.42 -23.31 21.85
N GLN A 13 27.61 -24.23 22.38
CA GLN A 13 26.22 -23.98 22.74
C GLN A 13 26.16 -23.03 23.94
N TYR A 14 25.65 -21.83 23.75
CA TYR A 14 25.18 -20.99 24.85
C TYR A 14 23.78 -21.47 25.24
N HIS A 15 23.69 -22.20 26.36
CA HIS A 15 22.43 -22.48 27.02
C HIS A 15 21.91 -21.21 27.69
N LEU A 16 20.90 -20.58 27.10
CA LEU A 16 20.06 -19.61 27.80
C LEU A 16 18.84 -20.36 28.37
N ASN A 17 18.83 -20.40 29.70
CA ASN A 17 17.89 -21.09 30.55
C ASN A 17 16.65 -20.20 30.72
N THR A 18 15.61 -20.40 29.90
CA THR A 18 14.31 -19.74 30.07
C THR A 18 13.31 -20.73 30.66
N LYS A 19 13.11 -20.63 31.98
CA LYS A 19 11.99 -21.27 32.68
C LYS A 19 10.69 -20.59 32.24
N TYR A 20 9.84 -21.31 31.51
CA TYR A 20 8.43 -20.95 31.36
C TYR A 20 7.59 -21.76 32.35
N PRO A 21 6.64 -21.14 33.07
CA PRO A 21 5.66 -21.89 33.85
C PRO A 21 4.65 -22.55 32.89
N GLN A 22 4.45 -23.85 33.09
CA GLN A 22 3.46 -24.64 32.37
C GLN A 22 2.05 -24.09 32.64
N ALA A 23 1.34 -23.71 31.58
CA ALA A 23 -0.07 -23.37 31.62
C ALA A 23 -0.87 -24.61 32.04
N SER A 24 -1.65 -24.45 33.12
CA SER A 24 -2.52 -25.46 33.69
C SER A 24 -3.60 -25.89 32.70
N CYS A 25 -3.69 -27.21 32.55
CA CYS A 25 -4.67 -27.98 31.81
C CYS A 25 -6.12 -27.61 32.23
N PHE A 26 -6.92 -27.06 31.31
CA PHE A 26 -8.38 -27.01 31.48
C PHE A 26 -8.96 -28.40 31.23
N ARG A 27 -9.49 -29.00 32.30
CA ARG A 27 -10.24 -30.26 32.28
C ARG A 27 -11.44 -30.16 31.34
N SER A 28 -11.49 -31.06 30.36
CA SER A 28 -12.69 -31.45 29.65
C SER A 28 -13.65 -32.16 30.62
N VAL A 29 -14.83 -31.59 30.86
CA VAL A 29 -15.92 -32.32 31.51
C VAL A 29 -16.73 -33.01 30.41
N ALA A 30 -16.69 -34.34 30.43
CA ALA A 30 -17.52 -35.21 29.62
C ALA A 30 -18.98 -35.16 30.12
N LEU A 31 -19.94 -35.05 29.21
CA LEU A 31 -21.34 -35.35 29.46
C LEU A 31 -21.83 -36.35 28.41
N SER A 32 -22.16 -37.55 28.87
CA SER A 32 -22.87 -38.59 28.12
C SER A 32 -24.40 -38.41 28.23
N PRO A 33 -25.22 -38.99 27.32
CA PRO A 33 -26.59 -38.53 27.07
C PRO A 33 -27.71 -39.46 27.57
N SER A 34 -28.94 -38.92 27.53
CA SER A 34 -30.29 -39.57 27.45
C SER A 34 -31.18 -39.55 28.72
N PRO A 35 -32.53 -39.71 28.62
CA PRO A 35 -33.47 -39.17 27.62
C PRO A 35 -34.79 -38.56 28.21
N SER A 36 -35.51 -37.84 27.33
CA SER A 36 -36.97 -37.63 27.23
C SER A 36 -37.80 -37.22 28.46
N LYS A 37 -38.48 -36.05 28.35
CA LYS A 37 -39.90 -35.87 28.72
C LYS A 37 -40.48 -34.60 28.08
N THR A 38 -41.73 -34.74 27.64
CA THR A 38 -42.56 -33.91 26.77
C THR A 38 -43.34 -32.80 27.51
N HIS A 39 -43.34 -31.57 26.93
CA HIS A 39 -44.38 -30.50 26.87
C HIS A 39 -45.13 -30.02 28.15
N PRO A 40 -45.81 -28.83 28.16
CA PRO A 40 -46.00 -27.80 27.11
C PRO A 40 -45.77 -26.31 27.52
N CYS A 41 -45.58 -25.49 26.49
CA CYS A 41 -46.20 -24.17 26.24
C CYS A 41 -46.49 -23.20 27.41
N ALA A 42 -45.73 -22.11 27.48
CA ALA A 42 -46.20 -20.84 28.07
C ALA A 42 -45.70 -19.66 27.22
N LYS A 43 -46.65 -19.08 26.47
CA LYS A 43 -46.51 -17.83 25.71
C LYS A 43 -46.34 -16.68 26.72
N THR A 44 -45.29 -15.87 26.56
CA THR A 44 -45.24 -14.54 27.20
C THR A 44 -45.18 -13.48 26.11
N LEU A 45 -46.22 -12.66 26.11
CA LEU A 45 -46.51 -11.59 25.16
C LEU A 45 -45.53 -10.42 25.32
N ILE A 46 -45.04 -9.95 24.18
CA ILE A 46 -44.37 -8.65 23.99
C ILE A 46 -45.47 -7.59 23.81
N PRO A 47 -45.49 -6.46 24.54
CA PRO A 47 -46.42 -5.38 24.26
C PRO A 47 -45.93 -4.58 23.04
N MET A 48 -46.73 -4.60 21.98
CA MET A 48 -46.62 -3.69 20.84
C MET A 48 -47.09 -2.29 21.22
N LEU A 49 -46.28 -1.27 20.90
CA LEU A 49 -46.66 0.14 20.92
C LEU A 49 -47.20 0.56 19.53
N PRO A 50 -48.17 1.48 19.45
CA PRO A 50 -48.94 1.72 18.24
C PRO A 50 -48.24 2.59 17.21
N SER A 51 -48.50 2.26 15.95
CA SER A 51 -48.20 3.01 14.73
C SER A 51 -48.83 4.40 14.74
N LEU A 52 -48.02 5.44 14.56
CA LEU A 52 -48.50 6.79 14.22
C LEU A 52 -48.33 7.04 12.72
N SER A 53 -49.46 7.32 12.09
CA SER A 53 -49.64 7.71 10.70
C SER A 53 -49.39 9.20 10.47
N ASN A 54 -48.81 9.51 9.31
CA ASN A 54 -48.94 10.72 8.48
C ASN A 54 -48.76 12.11 9.12
N SER A 55 -47.65 12.76 8.75
CA SER A 55 -47.59 14.20 8.55
C SER A 55 -46.93 14.52 7.20
N HIS A 56 -47.73 15.08 6.29
CA HIS A 56 -47.35 15.58 4.98
C HIS A 56 -46.31 16.73 5.09
N LEU A 57 -45.20 16.61 4.35
CA LEU A 57 -44.34 17.73 3.94
C LEU A 57 -44.16 17.67 2.42
N PRO A 58 -44.27 18.79 1.69
CA PRO A 58 -44.23 18.80 0.23
C PRO A 58 -42.80 18.70 -0.33
N PRO A 59 -42.61 18.13 -1.54
CA PRO A 59 -41.29 17.98 -2.15
C PRO A 59 -40.75 19.31 -2.74
N PRO A 60 -39.42 19.47 -2.87
CA PRO A 60 -38.81 20.66 -3.44
C PRO A 60 -39.01 20.72 -4.97
N LYS A 61 -39.26 21.93 -5.47
CA LYS A 61 -39.48 22.25 -6.89
C LYS A 61 -38.20 22.07 -7.71
N ILE A 62 -38.26 21.20 -8.72
CA ILE A 62 -37.27 21.08 -9.79
C ILE A 62 -37.62 22.13 -10.86
N ALA A 63 -36.67 23.01 -11.19
CA ALA A 63 -36.81 23.98 -12.27
C ALA A 63 -36.64 23.26 -13.63
N ALA A 64 -37.65 23.36 -14.49
CA ALA A 64 -37.63 22.85 -15.85
C ALA A 64 -36.87 23.81 -16.78
N LEU A 65 -36.09 23.24 -17.70
CA LEU A 65 -35.38 23.90 -18.79
C LEU A 65 -36.36 24.25 -19.91
N ASP A 66 -36.44 25.53 -20.28
CA ASP A 66 -37.18 26.00 -21.46
C ASP A 66 -36.35 25.82 -22.74
N HIS A 67 -36.96 25.21 -23.75
CA HIS A 67 -36.48 25.17 -25.13
C HIS A 67 -36.98 26.39 -25.93
N PRO A 68 -36.21 26.90 -26.91
CA PRO A 68 -36.43 28.23 -27.49
C PRO A 68 -37.48 28.26 -28.61
N HIS A 69 -38.21 29.38 -28.63
CA HIS A 69 -39.20 29.76 -29.64
C HIS A 69 -38.59 30.12 -31.01
N ALA A 70 -39.44 29.95 -32.02
CA ALA A 70 -39.22 30.10 -33.45
C ALA A 70 -38.84 31.51 -33.93
N PHE A 71 -38.06 31.54 -35.02
CA PHE A 71 -37.71 32.72 -35.82
C PHE A 71 -38.89 33.26 -36.66
N PRO A 72 -39.00 34.59 -36.84
CA PRO A 72 -39.68 35.15 -38.01
C PRO A 72 -38.69 35.69 -39.04
N HIS A 73 -38.92 35.32 -40.30
CA HIS A 73 -38.28 35.87 -41.49
C HIS A 73 -38.53 37.38 -41.62
N ARG A 74 -37.49 38.15 -41.95
CA ARG A 74 -37.65 39.48 -42.54
C ARG A 74 -36.65 39.69 -43.68
N SER A 75 -37.20 40.18 -44.78
CA SER A 75 -36.61 40.38 -46.11
C SER A 75 -35.57 41.51 -46.15
N LEU A 76 -34.54 41.30 -46.96
CA LEU A 76 -33.50 42.28 -47.31
C LEU A 76 -33.95 43.16 -48.48
N PRO A 77 -33.65 44.47 -48.48
CA PRO A 77 -33.52 45.26 -49.69
C PRO A 77 -32.06 45.31 -50.16
N ILE A 78 -31.87 45.19 -51.47
CA ILE A 78 -30.60 45.30 -52.18
C ILE A 78 -30.41 46.76 -52.61
N THR A 79 -29.25 47.36 -52.28
CA THR A 79 -28.67 48.52 -52.98
C THR A 79 -27.14 48.41 -53.03
N PRO A 80 -26.47 49.02 -54.03
CA PRO A 80 -25.20 48.51 -54.55
C PRO A 80 -23.95 49.12 -53.90
N ALA A 81 -22.85 48.39 -54.09
CA ALA A 81 -21.54 48.52 -53.46
C ALA A 81 -20.78 49.82 -53.74
N SER A 82 -19.95 50.23 -52.77
CA SER A 82 -18.78 51.08 -53.00
C SER A 82 -17.50 50.38 -52.48
N HIS A 83 -16.43 50.50 -53.26
CA HIS A 83 -15.14 49.81 -53.15
C HIS A 83 -14.29 50.28 -51.94
N ALA A 84 -14.66 49.85 -50.73
CA ALA A 84 -13.81 50.00 -49.53
C ALA A 84 -13.76 48.75 -48.64
N ALA A 85 -14.30 47.61 -49.09
CA ALA A 85 -14.59 46.45 -48.24
C ALA A 85 -13.57 45.29 -48.27
N GLU A 86 -12.55 45.32 -49.14
CA GLU A 86 -11.59 44.21 -49.24
C GLU A 86 -10.42 44.33 -48.25
N ASP A 87 -9.91 45.54 -48.02
CA ASP A 87 -8.79 45.76 -47.10
C ASP A 87 -9.21 45.58 -45.62
N ASP A 88 -10.45 45.94 -45.30
CA ASP A 88 -11.04 45.76 -43.97
C ASP A 88 -11.38 44.30 -43.68
N ARG A 89 -11.68 43.49 -44.71
CA ARG A 89 -11.89 42.04 -44.55
C ARG A 89 -10.60 41.31 -44.21
N PHE A 90 -9.48 41.66 -44.84
CA PHE A 90 -8.17 41.05 -44.54
C PHE A 90 -7.69 41.45 -43.14
N ARG A 91 -7.86 42.72 -42.73
CA ARG A 91 -7.58 43.15 -41.34
C ARG A 91 -8.50 42.49 -40.32
N ALA A 92 -9.81 42.41 -40.58
CA ALA A 92 -10.76 41.77 -39.68
C ALA A 92 -10.54 40.24 -39.56
N LEU A 93 -10.13 39.57 -40.64
CA LEU A 93 -9.74 38.15 -40.62
C LEU A 93 -8.43 37.94 -39.85
N ALA A 94 -7.43 38.80 -40.02
CA ALA A 94 -6.18 38.74 -39.27
C ALA A 94 -6.38 39.03 -37.77
N LEU A 95 -7.21 40.01 -37.42
CA LEU A 95 -7.62 40.34 -36.05
C LEU A 95 -8.46 39.23 -35.40
N LYS A 96 -9.37 38.59 -36.16
CA LYS A 96 -10.10 37.40 -35.69
C LYS A 96 -9.17 36.21 -35.46
N LYS A 97 -8.17 36.02 -36.34
CA LYS A 97 -7.18 34.94 -36.20
C LYS A 97 -6.26 35.19 -35.00
N SER A 98 -5.85 36.42 -34.75
CA SER A 98 -5.04 36.77 -33.57
C SER A 98 -5.84 36.65 -32.26
N GLY A 99 -7.11 37.05 -32.26
CA GLY A 99 -8.01 36.86 -31.13
C GLY A 99 -8.37 35.40 -30.85
N PHE A 100 -8.50 34.58 -31.89
CA PHE A 100 -8.76 33.14 -31.74
C PHE A 100 -7.52 32.40 -31.19
N LEU A 101 -6.32 32.74 -31.68
CA LEU A 101 -5.08 32.18 -31.16
C LEU A 101 -4.83 32.57 -29.70
N SER A 102 -5.12 33.82 -29.31
CA SER A 102 -4.98 34.22 -27.90
C SER A 102 -5.97 33.53 -26.96
N VAL A 103 -7.17 33.19 -27.46
CA VAL A 103 -8.15 32.38 -26.73
C VAL A 103 -7.67 30.94 -26.58
N ILE A 104 -7.04 30.36 -27.61
CA ILE A 104 -6.43 29.02 -27.53
C ILE A 104 -5.27 29.01 -26.54
N ASP A 105 -4.34 29.97 -26.61
CA ASP A 105 -3.21 30.07 -25.69
C ASP A 105 -3.67 30.25 -24.25
N ARG A 106 -4.73 31.04 -24.02
CA ARG A 106 -5.32 31.19 -22.69
C ARG A 106 -5.97 29.89 -22.20
N ALA A 107 -6.72 29.19 -23.06
CA ALA A 107 -7.32 27.91 -22.71
C ALA A 107 -6.26 26.82 -22.42
N MET A 108 -5.18 26.79 -23.20
CA MET A 108 -4.05 25.87 -22.98
C MET A 108 -3.31 26.19 -21.68
N ASN A 109 -3.07 27.47 -21.38
CA ASN A 109 -2.47 27.90 -20.12
C ASN A 109 -3.39 27.62 -18.93
N GLU A 110 -4.70 27.87 -19.04
CA GLU A 110 -5.68 27.53 -18.02
C GLU A 110 -5.76 26.02 -17.80
N GLU A 111 -5.71 25.21 -18.86
CA GLU A 111 -5.66 23.75 -18.76
C GLU A 111 -4.34 23.28 -18.12
N GLU A 112 -3.21 23.90 -18.45
CA GLU A 112 -1.91 23.58 -17.85
C GLU A 112 -1.84 24.01 -16.38
N VAL A 113 -2.39 25.17 -16.02
CA VAL A 113 -2.55 25.63 -14.64
C VAL A 113 -3.49 24.71 -13.89
N TYR A 114 -4.60 24.28 -14.50
CA TYR A 114 -5.53 23.33 -13.90
C TYR A 114 -4.90 21.93 -13.74
N ARG A 115 -4.07 21.51 -14.70
CA ARG A 115 -3.29 20.26 -14.63
C ARG A 115 -2.24 20.32 -13.53
N ARG A 116 -1.54 21.44 -13.38
CA ARG A 116 -0.58 21.70 -12.30
C ARG A 116 -1.29 21.77 -10.95
N ALA A 117 -2.39 22.52 -10.83
CA ALA A 117 -3.19 22.60 -9.61
C ALA A 117 -3.80 21.24 -9.24
N ARG A 118 -4.26 20.43 -10.22
CA ARG A 118 -4.67 19.04 -9.99
C ARG A 118 -3.51 18.16 -9.55
N ALA A 119 -2.33 18.31 -10.13
CA ALA A 119 -1.13 17.59 -9.71
C ALA A 119 -0.67 17.99 -8.29
N GLU A 120 -0.84 19.26 -7.91
CA GLU A 120 -0.51 19.80 -6.58
C GLU A 120 -1.54 19.37 -5.52
N VAL A 121 -2.83 19.36 -5.85
CA VAL A 121 -3.91 18.81 -5.01
C VAL A 121 -3.82 17.28 -4.94
N GLN A 122 -3.30 16.60 -5.97
CA GLN A 122 -3.02 15.16 -5.98
C GLN A 122 -1.71 14.77 -5.29
N ARG A 123 -0.86 15.73 -4.92
CA ARG A 123 0.45 15.52 -4.28
C ARG A 123 0.35 15.06 -2.81
N LYS A 124 -0.58 14.16 -2.53
CA LYS A 124 -0.61 13.32 -1.32
C LYS A 124 0.31 12.13 -1.54
N GLY A 125 1.61 12.39 -1.46
CA GLY A 125 2.68 11.40 -1.62
C GLY A 125 4.02 12.00 -1.17
N LEU A 126 4.88 11.17 -0.61
CA LEU A 126 6.22 11.51 -0.15
C LEU A 126 7.24 10.98 -1.16
N GLU A 127 8.10 11.85 -1.67
CA GLU A 127 9.22 11.44 -2.52
C GLU A 127 10.41 11.02 -1.65
N VAL A 128 10.85 9.77 -1.78
CA VAL A 128 11.98 9.21 -1.04
C VAL A 128 12.89 8.49 -2.04
N GLU A 129 14.14 8.94 -2.19
CA GLU A 129 15.15 8.29 -3.06
C GLU A 129 14.67 7.99 -4.49
N GLY A 130 13.84 8.86 -5.06
CA GLY A 130 13.28 8.72 -6.42
C GLY A 130 12.03 7.84 -6.51
N TYR A 131 11.47 7.41 -5.38
CA TYR A 131 10.20 6.71 -5.29
C TYR A 131 9.13 7.61 -4.68
N SER A 132 7.99 7.70 -5.36
CA SER A 132 6.77 8.25 -4.79
C SER A 132 6.15 7.21 -3.86
N ILE A 133 6.02 7.54 -2.58
CA ILE A 133 5.40 6.70 -1.56
C ILE A 133 4.13 7.38 -1.08
N GLU A 134 3.01 6.69 -1.15
CA GLU A 134 1.71 7.18 -0.69
C GLU A 134 1.17 6.27 0.39
N GLY A 135 0.34 6.77 1.30
CA GLY A 135 -0.26 5.88 2.30
C GLY A 135 -0.73 6.57 3.56
N ILE A 136 -1.29 5.76 4.45
CA ILE A 136 -1.68 6.11 5.81
C ILE A 136 -1.15 5.00 6.72
N SER A 137 -0.55 5.38 7.84
CA SER A 137 -0.07 4.39 8.81
C SER A 137 -0.11 4.95 10.22
N VAL A 138 -1.17 4.58 10.94
CA VAL A 138 -1.47 4.99 12.31
C VAL A 138 -1.71 3.73 13.13
N GLY A 139 -0.90 3.52 14.17
CA GLY A 139 -0.91 2.31 15.01
C GLY A 139 -2.29 1.99 15.56
N GLY A 140 -2.74 0.76 15.35
CA GLY A 140 -4.05 0.26 15.81
C GLY A 140 -5.26 0.82 15.05
N HIS A 141 -5.05 1.70 14.07
CA HIS A 141 -6.12 2.30 13.29
C HIS A 141 -6.14 1.79 11.85
N GLU A 142 -5.01 1.93 11.15
CA GLU A 142 -4.84 1.52 9.76
C GLU A 142 -3.37 1.65 9.32
N THR A 143 -2.88 0.65 8.59
CA THR A 143 -1.66 0.71 7.78
C THR A 143 -1.98 0.31 6.33
N CYS A 144 -1.57 1.17 5.41
CA CYS A 144 -1.51 0.90 3.99
C CYS A 144 -0.46 1.81 3.36
N VAL A 145 0.61 1.24 2.82
CA VAL A 145 1.72 1.97 2.19
C VAL A 145 1.88 1.51 0.74
N MET A 146 1.76 2.44 -0.19
CA MET A 146 1.76 2.21 -1.63
C MET A 146 3.06 2.72 -2.25
N VAL A 147 3.57 1.98 -3.24
CA VAL A 147 4.68 2.40 -4.11
C VAL A 147 4.17 2.34 -5.56
N PRO A 148 3.49 3.40 -6.04
CA PRO A 148 2.77 3.35 -7.31
C PRO A 148 3.65 3.01 -8.53
N SER A 149 4.92 3.41 -8.54
CA SER A 149 5.87 3.07 -9.62
C SER A 149 6.17 1.57 -9.72
N MET A 150 5.93 0.83 -8.64
CA MET A 150 6.03 -0.63 -8.58
C MET A 150 4.66 -1.32 -8.64
N ASN A 151 3.56 -0.55 -8.68
CA ASN A 151 2.19 -1.04 -8.73
C ASN A 151 1.82 -1.96 -7.56
N LEU A 152 2.29 -1.63 -6.36
CA LEU A 152 2.09 -2.44 -5.17
C LEU A 152 1.69 -1.63 -3.94
N SER A 153 1.06 -2.33 -3.00
CA SER A 153 0.78 -1.85 -1.65
C SER A 153 1.20 -2.88 -0.59
N PHE A 154 1.73 -2.40 0.52
CA PHE A 154 1.94 -3.16 1.75
C PHE A 154 0.80 -2.86 2.71
N ASP A 155 0.13 -3.93 3.15
CA ASP A 155 -1.06 -3.90 4.00
C ASP A 155 -2.24 -3.08 3.42
N ILE A 156 -3.43 -3.26 3.99
CA ILE A 156 -4.67 -2.61 3.57
C ILE A 156 -5.68 -2.47 4.71
N GLY A 157 -5.29 -1.81 5.82
CA GLY A 157 -6.11 -1.76 7.03
C GLY A 157 -7.58 -1.34 6.84
N ARG A 158 -7.87 -0.23 6.14
CA ARG A 158 -9.25 0.21 5.81
C ARG A 158 -9.46 0.51 4.33
N CYS A 159 -8.49 0.13 3.49
CA CYS A 159 -8.53 0.34 2.04
C CYS A 159 -8.64 1.83 1.64
N PRO A 160 -7.54 2.60 1.68
CA PRO A 160 -7.52 3.96 1.13
C PRO A 160 -7.87 3.93 -0.36
N ALA A 161 -8.61 4.93 -0.85
CA ALA A 161 -9.10 4.94 -2.23
C ALA A 161 -8.00 4.75 -3.28
N LYS A 162 -6.80 5.28 -3.04
CA LYS A 162 -5.64 5.12 -3.93
C LYS A 162 -5.09 3.69 -4.00
N ALA A 163 -5.27 2.90 -2.93
CA ALA A 163 -4.78 1.52 -2.85
C ALA A 163 -5.53 0.60 -3.80
N VAL A 164 -6.80 0.91 -4.11
CA VAL A 164 -7.65 0.17 -5.05
C VAL A 164 -6.98 -0.03 -6.41
N HIS A 165 -6.12 0.90 -6.83
CA HIS A 165 -5.44 0.83 -8.14
C HIS A 165 -4.13 0.04 -8.13
N GLN A 166 -3.63 -0.42 -6.97
CA GLN A 166 -2.44 -1.27 -6.91
C GLN A 166 -2.81 -2.71 -7.20
N ASP A 167 -2.08 -3.37 -8.09
CA ASP A 167 -2.38 -4.74 -8.52
C ASP A 167 -1.80 -5.82 -7.60
N PHE A 168 -0.74 -5.48 -6.88
CA PHE A 168 -0.03 -6.39 -5.98
C PHE A 168 -0.18 -5.92 -4.53
N LEU A 169 -0.79 -6.74 -3.68
CA LEU A 169 -1.01 -6.44 -2.27
C LEU A 169 -0.24 -7.43 -1.40
N PHE A 170 0.66 -6.93 -0.57
CA PHE A 170 1.47 -7.73 0.36
C PHE A 170 0.97 -7.53 1.79
N ILE A 171 0.40 -8.57 2.39
CA ILE A 171 -0.07 -8.55 3.78
C ILE A 171 1.04 -9.04 4.71
N THR A 172 1.39 -8.25 5.72
CA THR A 172 2.44 -8.60 6.68
C THR A 172 1.94 -9.55 7.77
N HIS A 173 0.75 -9.32 8.30
CA HIS A 173 0.11 -10.11 9.36
C HIS A 173 -1.40 -9.84 9.43
N ALA A 174 -2.11 -10.62 10.25
CA ALA A 174 -3.58 -10.66 10.27
C ALA A 174 -4.26 -9.71 11.27
N HIS A 175 -3.56 -8.71 11.84
CA HIS A 175 -4.24 -7.69 12.63
C HIS A 175 -5.17 -6.85 11.76
N LEU A 176 -6.30 -6.41 12.32
CA LEU A 176 -7.35 -5.73 11.57
C LEU A 176 -6.88 -4.40 10.96
N ASP A 177 -5.98 -3.68 11.62
CA ASP A 177 -5.39 -2.46 11.08
C ASP A 177 -4.43 -2.72 9.91
N HIS A 178 -4.12 -3.97 9.58
CA HIS A 178 -3.29 -4.36 8.43
C HIS A 178 -4.05 -5.09 7.32
N ILE A 179 -5.10 -5.85 7.62
CA ILE A 179 -5.83 -6.65 6.61
C ILE A 179 -7.32 -6.27 6.47
N GLY A 180 -7.89 -5.52 7.41
CA GLY A 180 -9.34 -5.34 7.55
C GLY A 180 -10.05 -4.81 6.31
N GLY A 181 -9.37 -4.02 5.48
CA GLY A 181 -9.89 -3.45 4.24
C GLY A 181 -9.87 -4.39 3.05
N LEU A 182 -9.36 -5.63 3.18
CA LEU A 182 -9.24 -6.57 2.07
C LEU A 182 -10.56 -6.86 1.34
N PRO A 183 -11.69 -7.15 2.01
CA PRO A 183 -12.97 -7.33 1.31
C PRO A 183 -13.42 -6.07 0.57
N MET A 184 -13.25 -4.90 1.18
CA MET A 184 -13.60 -3.61 0.58
C MET A 184 -12.75 -3.34 -0.67
N TYR A 185 -11.46 -3.64 -0.61
CA TYR A 185 -10.53 -3.52 -1.73
C TYR A 185 -10.97 -4.36 -2.93
N LEU A 186 -11.29 -5.64 -2.71
CA LEU A 186 -11.73 -6.53 -3.78
C LEU A 186 -13.09 -6.11 -4.37
N ALA A 187 -14.05 -5.76 -3.50
CA ALA A 187 -15.36 -5.29 -3.93
C ALA A 187 -15.26 -3.99 -4.76
N THR A 188 -14.43 -3.03 -4.33
CA THR A 188 -14.23 -1.77 -5.05
C THR A 188 -13.54 -1.99 -6.40
N ARG A 189 -12.55 -2.89 -6.47
CA ARG A 189 -11.92 -3.26 -7.75
C ARG A 189 -12.93 -3.90 -8.71
N GLY A 190 -13.81 -4.77 -8.20
CA GLY A 190 -14.91 -5.35 -8.97
C GLY A 190 -15.88 -4.29 -9.51
N LEU A 191 -16.28 -3.34 -8.66
CA LEU A 191 -17.13 -2.21 -9.05
C LEU A 191 -16.52 -1.37 -10.18
N TYR A 192 -15.21 -1.19 -10.15
CA TYR A 192 -14.47 -0.43 -11.17
C TYR A 192 -14.07 -1.26 -12.39
N ASN A 193 -14.47 -2.54 -12.47
CA ASN A 193 -14.06 -3.47 -13.52
C ASN A 193 -12.53 -3.55 -13.69
N LEU A 194 -11.79 -3.41 -12.60
CA LEU A 194 -10.33 -3.60 -12.61
C LEU A 194 -10.01 -5.09 -12.65
N LYS A 195 -8.82 -5.43 -13.16
CA LYS A 195 -8.37 -6.83 -13.14
C LYS A 195 -8.31 -7.35 -11.69
N PRO A 196 -8.56 -8.63 -11.44
CA PRO A 196 -8.32 -9.23 -10.13
C PRO A 196 -6.88 -8.97 -9.67
N PRO A 197 -6.66 -8.56 -8.40
CA PRO A 197 -5.32 -8.35 -7.88
C PRO A 197 -4.68 -9.67 -7.44
N THR A 198 -3.35 -9.66 -7.32
CA THR A 198 -2.61 -10.72 -6.63
C THR A 198 -2.36 -10.28 -5.20
N VAL A 199 -2.80 -11.09 -4.25
CA VAL A 199 -2.69 -10.84 -2.81
C VAL A 199 -1.76 -11.87 -2.19
N PHE A 200 -0.68 -11.40 -1.59
CA PHE A 200 0.32 -12.22 -0.90
C PHE A 200 0.06 -12.21 0.60
N VAL A 201 0.04 -13.39 1.20
CA VAL A 201 -0.18 -13.57 2.64
C VAL A 201 0.83 -14.56 3.23
N PRO A 202 1.13 -14.49 4.54
CA PRO A 202 1.81 -15.57 5.23
C PRO A 202 1.04 -16.89 5.05
N PRO A 203 1.72 -18.02 4.80
CA PRO A 203 1.04 -19.29 4.56
C PRO A 203 0.05 -19.69 5.65
N CYS A 204 0.37 -19.38 6.91
CA CYS A 204 -0.46 -19.71 8.07
C CYS A 204 -1.83 -19.02 8.11
N ILE A 205 -2.05 -17.96 7.33
CA ILE A 205 -3.35 -17.24 7.31
C ILE A 205 -4.13 -17.42 6.01
N LYS A 206 -3.59 -18.16 5.02
CA LYS A 206 -4.24 -18.30 3.69
C LYS A 206 -5.67 -18.82 3.79
N ASP A 207 -5.88 -19.89 4.56
CA ASP A 207 -7.19 -20.53 4.69
C ASP A 207 -8.19 -19.63 5.42
N ASP A 208 -7.73 -18.87 6.42
CA ASP A 208 -8.59 -17.95 7.17
C ASP A 208 -8.98 -16.74 6.33
N VAL A 209 -8.07 -16.24 5.49
CA VAL A 209 -8.38 -15.22 4.48
C VAL A 209 -9.42 -15.73 3.49
N GLN A 210 -9.28 -16.97 3.02
CA GLN A 210 -10.26 -17.57 2.11
C GLN A 210 -11.65 -17.66 2.76
N LYS A 211 -11.74 -18.14 4.02
CA LYS A 211 -13.01 -18.18 4.78
C LYS A 211 -13.61 -16.78 4.97
N LEU A 212 -12.80 -15.78 5.31
CA LEU A 212 -13.24 -14.39 5.45
C LEU A 212 -13.91 -13.90 4.16
N LEU A 213 -13.27 -14.16 3.01
CA LEU A 213 -13.82 -13.78 1.71
C LEU A 213 -15.09 -14.58 1.39
N ASP A 214 -15.17 -15.86 1.72
CA ASP A 214 -16.37 -16.68 1.50
C ASP A 214 -17.55 -16.19 2.33
N VAL A 215 -17.33 -15.79 3.59
CA VAL A 215 -18.36 -15.13 4.42
C VAL A 215 -18.86 -13.87 3.74
N HIS A 216 -17.96 -12.99 3.28
CA HIS A 216 -18.36 -11.76 2.60
C HIS A 216 -19.07 -12.02 1.27
N ARG A 217 -18.64 -13.01 0.47
CA ARG A 217 -19.33 -13.44 -0.75
C ARG A 217 -20.75 -13.91 -0.43
N GLY A 218 -20.93 -14.73 0.60
CA GLY A 218 -22.24 -15.21 1.04
C GLY A 218 -23.17 -14.10 1.57
N MET A 219 -22.63 -13.13 2.31
CA MET A 219 -23.42 -12.02 2.84
C MET A 219 -23.81 -11.00 1.76
N SER A 220 -22.84 -10.60 0.93
CA SER A 220 -23.02 -9.51 -0.05
C SER A 220 -23.56 -10.00 -1.39
N GLN A 221 -23.47 -11.30 -1.68
CA GLN A 221 -23.78 -11.88 -2.99
C GLN A 221 -22.96 -11.26 -4.13
N VAL A 222 -21.75 -10.78 -3.81
CA VAL A 222 -20.78 -10.22 -4.76
C VAL A 222 -19.57 -11.13 -4.88
N GLU A 223 -19.09 -11.32 -6.10
CA GLU A 223 -17.86 -12.05 -6.35
C GLU A 223 -16.63 -11.22 -5.98
N LEU A 224 -15.82 -11.74 -5.06
CA LEU A 224 -14.55 -11.13 -4.65
C LEU A 224 -13.39 -11.84 -5.37
N LYS A 225 -13.09 -11.44 -6.61
CA LYS A 225 -12.04 -12.06 -7.44
C LYS A 225 -10.65 -11.63 -6.98
N LEU A 226 -9.75 -12.59 -6.80
CA LEU A 226 -8.33 -12.38 -6.50
C LEU A 226 -7.51 -13.61 -6.90
N ASP A 227 -6.21 -13.41 -7.04
CA ASP A 227 -5.21 -14.47 -6.97
C ASP A 227 -4.56 -14.45 -5.59
N LEU A 228 -4.83 -15.48 -4.76
CA LEU A 228 -4.37 -15.54 -3.37
C LEU A 228 -3.13 -16.45 -3.25
N VAL A 229 -1.98 -15.82 -3.05
CA VAL A 229 -0.67 -16.47 -2.97
C VAL A 229 -0.22 -16.55 -1.51
N ALA A 230 0.01 -17.77 -1.01
CA ALA A 230 0.79 -17.95 0.21
C ALA A 230 2.26 -17.89 -0.17
N LEU A 231 2.98 -16.89 0.32
CA LEU A 231 4.40 -16.68 0.01
C LEU A 231 5.20 -16.81 1.30
N ASP A 232 5.97 -17.89 1.43
CA ASP A 232 6.71 -18.24 2.64
C ASP A 232 8.15 -17.71 2.62
N VAL A 233 8.73 -17.60 3.81
CA VAL A 233 10.13 -17.20 4.01
C VAL A 233 11.06 -18.15 3.26
N GLY A 234 11.93 -17.57 2.43
CA GLY A 234 12.86 -18.31 1.56
C GLY A 234 12.40 -18.42 0.12
N GLU A 235 11.12 -18.19 -0.17
CA GLU A 235 10.59 -18.17 -1.53
C GLU A 235 10.89 -16.85 -2.24
N THR A 236 10.79 -16.89 -3.58
CA THR A 236 10.91 -15.71 -4.44
C THR A 236 9.76 -15.73 -5.43
N TYR A 237 9.02 -14.63 -5.50
CA TYR A 237 7.92 -14.47 -6.43
C TYR A 237 8.27 -13.46 -7.51
N GLU A 238 8.14 -13.86 -8.77
CA GLU A 238 8.30 -12.95 -9.92
C GLU A 238 7.01 -12.16 -10.11
N ILE A 239 7.05 -10.86 -9.76
CA ILE A 239 5.93 -9.94 -9.96
C ILE A 239 5.83 -9.59 -11.45
N ARG A 240 6.98 -9.31 -12.06
CA ARG A 240 7.20 -8.99 -13.48
C ARG A 240 8.67 -9.23 -13.82
N ASN A 241 9.02 -9.23 -15.10
CA ASN A 241 10.37 -9.57 -15.60
C ASN A 241 11.52 -8.74 -14.98
N ASP A 242 11.25 -7.56 -14.45
CA ASP A 242 12.21 -6.65 -13.82
C ASP A 242 12.02 -6.50 -12.29
N LEU A 243 11.09 -7.25 -11.67
CA LEU A 243 10.73 -7.08 -10.25
C LEU A 243 10.36 -8.41 -9.58
N VAL A 244 11.00 -8.72 -8.45
CA VAL A 244 10.69 -9.89 -7.62
C VAL A 244 10.44 -9.49 -6.17
N ALA A 245 9.60 -10.24 -5.46
CA ALA A 245 9.37 -10.11 -4.03
C ALA A 245 9.93 -11.31 -3.26
N ARG A 246 10.52 -11.04 -2.09
CA ARG A 246 10.95 -12.08 -1.14
C ARG A 246 10.49 -11.71 0.27
N PRO A 247 9.77 -12.59 0.96
CA PRO A 247 9.44 -12.37 2.36
C PRO A 247 10.63 -12.70 3.27
N PHE A 248 10.64 -12.08 4.44
CA PHE A 248 11.56 -12.41 5.52
C PHE A 248 10.83 -12.42 6.87
N ARG A 249 11.36 -13.20 7.80
CA ARG A 249 10.75 -13.39 9.11
C ARG A 249 10.82 -12.10 9.95
N THR A 250 9.73 -11.79 10.63
CA THR A 250 9.65 -10.67 11.58
C THR A 250 9.19 -11.16 12.95
N HIS A 251 9.39 -10.34 13.98
CA HIS A 251 8.96 -10.62 15.34
C HIS A 251 7.77 -9.75 15.70
N HIS A 252 6.63 -10.39 15.91
CA HIS A 252 5.40 -9.77 16.35
C HIS A 252 4.59 -10.74 17.22
N VAL A 253 3.54 -10.25 17.87
CA VAL A 253 2.71 -11.06 18.81
C VAL A 253 1.89 -12.15 18.12
N ILE A 254 1.71 -12.03 16.80
CA ILE A 254 1.15 -13.07 15.93
C ILE A 254 2.12 -13.37 14.78
N PRO A 255 1.97 -14.50 14.06
CA PRO A 255 2.79 -14.77 12.88
C PRO A 255 2.81 -13.60 11.90
N SER A 256 4.01 -13.16 11.56
CA SER A 256 4.24 -11.98 10.73
C SER A 256 5.45 -12.15 9.84
N GLN A 257 5.45 -11.46 8.71
CA GLN A 257 6.60 -11.34 7.81
C GLN A 257 6.72 -9.94 7.24
N GLY A 258 7.94 -9.57 6.86
CA GLY A 258 8.23 -8.40 6.05
C GLY A 258 8.49 -8.82 4.60
N TYR A 259 8.60 -7.84 3.71
CA TYR A 259 8.85 -8.09 2.29
C TYR A 259 9.98 -7.21 1.78
N VAL A 260 10.87 -7.76 0.95
CA VAL A 260 11.84 -7.01 0.17
C VAL A 260 11.49 -7.15 -1.30
N ILE A 261 11.40 -6.01 -1.98
CA ILE A 261 11.18 -5.91 -3.41
C ILE A 261 12.53 -5.65 -4.08
N TYR A 262 12.92 -6.50 -5.02
CA TYR A 262 14.17 -6.40 -5.76
C TYR A 262 13.90 -6.04 -7.22
N SER A 263 14.70 -5.12 -7.77
CA SER A 263 14.82 -4.97 -9.21
C SER A 263 15.71 -6.07 -9.79
N VAL A 264 15.31 -6.59 -10.96
CA VAL A 264 16.02 -7.65 -11.68
C VAL A 264 16.72 -7.03 -12.88
N ARG A 265 18.03 -7.26 -13.01
CA ARG A 265 18.80 -6.86 -14.19
C ARG A 265 19.56 -8.05 -14.76
N ASN A 266 19.50 -8.21 -16.07
CA ASN A 266 20.27 -9.22 -16.78
C ASN A 266 21.59 -8.59 -17.26
N LYS A 267 22.71 -9.09 -16.76
CA LYS A 267 24.05 -8.64 -17.18
C LYS A 267 24.71 -9.71 -18.03
N LEU A 268 25.21 -9.33 -19.20
CA LEU A 268 25.95 -10.25 -20.07
C LEU A 268 27.12 -10.88 -19.28
N ARG A 269 27.22 -12.21 -19.32
CA ARG A 269 28.31 -12.95 -18.67
C ARG A 269 29.64 -12.47 -19.21
N LYS A 270 30.64 -12.33 -18.33
CA LYS A 270 31.98 -11.81 -18.70
C LYS A 270 32.59 -12.59 -19.87
N GLN A 271 32.35 -13.89 -19.94
CA GLN A 271 32.85 -14.76 -21.02
C GLN A 271 32.30 -14.40 -22.40
N TYR A 272 31.16 -13.72 -22.51
CA TYR A 272 30.56 -13.29 -23.78
C TYR A 272 30.80 -11.81 -24.09
N ALA A 273 31.46 -11.06 -23.21
CA ALA A 273 31.63 -9.61 -23.35
C ALA A 273 32.45 -9.18 -24.58
N HIS A 274 33.27 -10.08 -25.12
CA HIS A 274 34.09 -9.84 -26.31
C HIS A 274 33.33 -10.08 -27.64
N LEU A 275 32.13 -10.67 -27.59
CA LEU A 275 31.34 -10.99 -28.77
C LEU A 275 30.60 -9.77 -29.31
N LYS A 276 30.40 -9.70 -30.63
CA LYS A 276 29.60 -8.64 -31.27
C LYS A 276 28.10 -8.96 -31.15
N GLY A 277 27.25 -7.94 -31.21
CA GLY A 277 25.79 -8.06 -31.09
C GLY A 277 25.15 -9.21 -31.89
N PRO A 278 25.49 -9.42 -33.18
CA PRO A 278 24.95 -10.53 -33.96
C PRO A 278 25.34 -11.93 -33.42
N GLN A 279 26.55 -12.07 -32.87
CA GLN A 279 27.01 -13.33 -32.28
C GLN A 279 26.31 -13.61 -30.95
N ILE A 280 26.12 -12.57 -30.13
CA ILE A 280 25.35 -12.66 -28.87
C ILE A 280 23.91 -13.07 -29.16
N LYS A 281 23.27 -12.46 -30.16
CA LYS A 281 21.92 -12.82 -30.58
C LYS A 281 21.84 -14.29 -31.01
N LYS A 282 22.77 -14.76 -31.84
CA LYS A 282 22.82 -16.18 -32.26
C LYS A 282 22.93 -17.14 -31.07
N LEU A 283 23.73 -16.79 -30.06
CA LEU A 283 23.84 -17.60 -28.84
C LEU A 283 22.53 -17.61 -28.03
N LYS A 284 21.89 -16.45 -27.87
CA LYS A 284 20.59 -16.35 -27.21
C LYS A 284 19.53 -17.17 -27.94
N ASP A 285 19.48 -17.08 -29.27
CA ASP A 285 18.52 -17.79 -30.11
C ASP A 285 18.78 -19.32 -30.09
N SER A 286 20.01 -19.76 -29.82
CA SER A 286 20.35 -21.17 -29.59
C SER A 286 20.00 -21.68 -28.18
N GLY A 287 19.37 -20.86 -27.33
CA GLY A 287 18.97 -21.22 -25.97
C GLY A 287 20.10 -21.19 -24.94
N VAL A 288 21.28 -20.66 -25.28
CA VAL A 288 22.39 -20.53 -24.33
C VAL A 288 22.09 -19.39 -23.37
N GLU A 289 22.23 -19.66 -22.07
CA GLU A 289 22.10 -18.64 -21.04
C GLU A 289 23.32 -17.70 -21.06
N ILE A 290 23.14 -16.54 -21.68
CA ILE A 290 24.21 -15.57 -21.91
C ILE A 290 24.33 -14.49 -20.81
N THR A 291 23.37 -14.42 -19.89
CA THR A 291 23.28 -13.37 -18.87
C THR A 291 23.25 -13.96 -17.47
N ASP A 292 23.85 -13.25 -16.53
CA ASP A 292 23.64 -13.47 -15.10
C ASP A 292 22.53 -12.53 -14.60
N ILE A 293 21.68 -13.06 -13.73
CA ILE A 293 20.67 -12.26 -13.03
C ILE A 293 21.34 -11.52 -11.88
N ILE A 294 21.15 -10.21 -11.84
CA ILE A 294 21.56 -9.33 -10.75
C ILE A 294 20.29 -8.83 -10.09
N LEU A 295 20.12 -9.20 -8.82
CA LEU A 295 19.08 -8.65 -7.95
C LEU A 295 19.61 -7.39 -7.28
N SER A 296 18.78 -6.37 -7.14
CA SER A 296 19.10 -5.16 -6.39
C SER A 296 17.92 -4.81 -5.48
N PRO A 297 18.07 -4.84 -4.14
CA PRO A 297 16.97 -4.54 -3.23
C PRO A 297 16.58 -3.06 -3.35
N GLU A 298 15.32 -2.79 -3.64
CA GLU A 298 14.81 -1.43 -3.85
C GLU A 298 14.08 -0.93 -2.61
N VAL A 299 13.07 -1.67 -2.16
CA VAL A 299 12.20 -1.30 -1.04
C VAL A 299 12.03 -2.50 -0.11
N ALA A 300 12.21 -2.29 1.19
CA ALA A 300 11.86 -3.27 2.21
C ALA A 300 10.76 -2.73 3.12
N PHE A 301 9.71 -3.52 3.39
CA PHE A 301 8.66 -3.22 4.36
C PHE A 301 8.75 -4.21 5.52
N THR A 302 9.23 -3.75 6.68
CA THR A 302 9.76 -4.66 7.71
C THR A 302 8.79 -5.07 8.79
N GLY A 303 7.68 -4.37 9.01
CA GLY A 303 6.96 -4.58 10.25
C GLY A 303 7.81 -4.12 11.44
N ASN A 304 8.56 -5.05 12.06
CA ASN A 304 9.46 -4.80 13.17
C ASN A 304 10.94 -4.86 12.75
N LEU A 305 11.70 -3.78 13.03
CA LEU A 305 13.09 -3.58 12.62
C LEU A 305 14.09 -4.58 13.21
N ILE A 306 13.92 -4.99 14.47
CA ILE A 306 14.93 -5.79 15.18
C ILE A 306 15.17 -7.13 14.47
N SER A 307 14.10 -7.75 13.96
CA SER A 307 14.19 -8.98 13.18
C SER A 307 14.84 -8.80 11.81
N PHE A 308 14.68 -7.63 11.19
CA PHE A 308 15.34 -7.32 9.92
C PHE A 308 16.85 -7.15 10.11
N LEU A 309 17.29 -6.49 11.19
CA LEU A 309 18.69 -6.20 11.46
C LEU A 309 19.49 -7.39 12.01
N ILE A 310 18.84 -8.32 12.71
CA ILE A 310 19.51 -9.49 13.34
C ILE A 310 19.71 -10.66 12.35
N HIS A 311 18.91 -10.75 11.28
CA HIS A 311 19.08 -11.83 10.30
C HIS A 311 20.24 -11.54 9.33
N GLU A 312 21.37 -12.21 9.57
CA GLU A 312 22.57 -12.25 8.70
C GLU A 312 22.29 -12.75 7.26
N SER A 313 21.07 -13.23 6.96
CA SER A 313 20.66 -13.66 5.62
C SER A 313 20.11 -12.54 4.72
N ASN A 314 19.89 -11.32 5.24
CA ASN A 314 19.51 -10.14 4.45
C ASN A 314 20.78 -9.46 3.89
N ALA A 315 21.60 -10.20 3.15
CA ALA A 315 22.92 -9.77 2.69
C ALA A 315 22.90 -8.52 1.78
N ASP A 316 21.72 -8.08 1.32
CA ASP A 316 21.56 -6.92 0.45
C ASP A 316 20.85 -5.77 1.19
N ASP A 317 21.52 -4.63 1.31
CA ASP A 317 20.98 -3.41 1.92
C ASP A 317 19.98 -2.74 0.95
N PRO A 318 18.67 -2.66 1.27
CA PRO A 318 17.70 -2.02 0.41
C PRO A 318 17.96 -0.53 0.27
N LYS A 319 17.64 0.07 -0.88
CA LYS A 319 17.74 1.52 -1.06
C LYS A 319 16.84 2.25 -0.06
N ILE A 320 15.59 1.81 0.05
CA ILE A 320 14.60 2.34 1.00
C ILE A 320 14.21 1.26 1.99
N LEU A 321 14.29 1.60 3.27
CA LEU A 321 13.78 0.80 4.36
C LEU A 321 12.52 1.46 4.91
N ILE A 322 11.37 0.86 4.69
CA ILE A 322 10.09 1.25 5.30
C ILE A 322 9.90 0.36 6.52
N THR A 323 9.85 0.97 7.70
CA THR A 323 9.71 0.23 8.96
C THR A 323 8.58 0.80 9.80
N LEU A 324 7.90 -0.07 10.56
CA LEU A 324 6.96 0.40 11.57
C LEU A 324 7.78 0.93 12.75
N CYS A 325 7.33 2.05 13.29
CA CYS A 325 7.83 2.70 14.50
C CYS A 325 6.60 3.09 15.30
N PHE A 326 6.25 2.28 16.30
CA PHE A 326 5.02 2.46 17.06
C PHE A 326 5.15 3.57 18.09
N CYS A 327 6.34 3.71 18.68
CA CYS A 327 6.56 4.59 19.81
C CYS A 327 7.75 5.53 19.59
N ILE A 328 7.54 6.81 19.91
CA ILE A 328 8.52 7.90 19.78
C ILE A 328 8.75 8.63 21.11
N ALA A 329 8.26 8.08 22.22
CA ALA A 329 8.48 8.64 23.54
C ALA A 329 9.96 8.49 23.95
N TYR A 330 10.30 9.03 25.12
CA TYR A 330 11.66 8.95 25.68
C TYR A 330 11.67 8.22 27.03
N ASP A 331 10.54 7.65 27.46
CA ASP A 331 10.42 6.93 28.72
C ASP A 331 10.88 5.48 28.53
N GLU A 332 11.66 4.96 29.46
CA GLU A 332 12.12 3.56 29.45
C GLU A 332 10.93 2.59 29.55
N ASN A 333 9.86 2.96 30.27
CA ASN A 333 8.63 2.17 30.36
C ASN A 333 7.96 1.98 28.99
N ASP A 334 8.13 2.94 28.07
CA ASP A 334 7.57 2.87 26.72
C ASP A 334 8.37 1.93 25.79
N ILE A 335 9.64 1.63 26.10
CA ILE A 335 10.46 0.67 25.34
C ILE A 335 10.00 -0.75 25.63
N GLU A 336 9.86 -1.12 26.90
CA GLU A 336 9.37 -2.45 27.30
C GLU A 336 7.96 -2.68 26.76
N HIS A 337 7.07 -1.70 26.93
CA HIS A 337 5.72 -1.77 26.37
C HIS A 337 5.72 -1.94 24.84
N ALA A 338 6.59 -1.24 24.11
CA ALA A 338 6.70 -1.43 22.66
C ALA A 338 7.14 -2.88 22.32
N ARG A 339 8.12 -3.42 23.04
CA ARG A 339 8.62 -4.79 22.83
C ARG A 339 7.57 -5.86 23.12
N GLU A 340 6.81 -5.72 24.22
CA GLU A 340 5.75 -6.65 24.60
C GLU A 340 4.68 -6.79 23.51
N HIS A 341 4.38 -5.70 22.82
CA HIS A 341 3.42 -5.66 21.71
C HIS A 341 4.06 -5.93 20.35
N GLY A 342 5.33 -6.36 20.32
CA GLY A 342 6.05 -6.68 19.08
C GLY A 342 6.25 -5.45 18.19
N HIS A 343 6.39 -4.28 18.79
CA HIS A 343 6.65 -3.01 18.15
C HIS A 343 8.09 -2.53 18.40
N LEU A 344 8.45 -1.45 17.71
CA LEU A 344 9.76 -0.82 17.77
C LEU A 344 9.67 0.57 18.39
N HIS A 345 10.62 0.89 19.26
CA HIS A 345 10.80 2.21 19.82
C HIS A 345 11.87 3.03 19.08
N LEU A 346 11.69 4.34 18.96
CA LEU A 346 12.65 5.23 18.26
C LEU A 346 14.08 5.16 18.83
N LEU A 347 14.23 4.99 20.14
CA LEU A 347 15.55 4.84 20.78
C LEU A 347 16.28 3.58 20.29
N GLU A 348 15.57 2.49 20.04
CA GLU A 348 16.19 1.26 19.50
C GLU A 348 16.70 1.49 18.07
N ILE A 349 16.03 2.32 17.28
CA ILE A 349 16.52 2.78 15.97
C ILE A 349 17.85 3.53 16.13
N MET A 350 17.94 4.41 17.14
CA MET A 350 19.15 5.18 17.41
C MET A 350 20.31 4.31 17.89
N GLU A 351 20.05 3.34 18.78
CA GLU A 351 21.06 2.39 19.26
C GLU A 351 21.61 1.51 18.12
N HIS A 352 20.77 1.20 17.15
CA HIS A 352 21.11 0.37 15.99
C HIS A 352 21.52 1.18 14.76
N ALA A 353 21.76 2.49 14.90
CA ALA A 353 22.14 3.41 13.82
C ALA A 353 23.27 2.89 12.91
N LYS A 354 24.21 2.11 13.46
CA LYS A 354 25.36 1.55 12.73
C LYS A 354 24.99 0.47 11.70
N TRP A 355 23.84 -0.17 11.84
CA TRP A 355 23.38 -1.24 10.96
C TRP A 355 22.56 -0.73 9.77
N PHE A 356 22.17 0.55 9.77
CA PHE A 356 21.45 1.18 8.66
C PHE A 356 22.39 1.63 7.55
N ARG A 357 22.54 0.77 6.54
CA ARG A 357 23.31 1.06 5.32
C ARG A 357 22.46 1.53 4.14
N ASN A 358 21.14 1.45 4.29
CA ASN A 358 20.15 1.98 3.36
C ASN A 358 20.31 3.50 3.14
N LYS A 359 19.76 3.98 2.02
CA LYS A 359 19.82 5.39 1.66
C LYS A 359 18.80 6.22 2.42
N ALA A 360 17.58 5.70 2.58
CA ALA A 360 16.51 6.35 3.34
C ALA A 360 15.72 5.37 4.21
N ILE A 361 15.24 5.85 5.36
CA ILE A 361 14.35 5.17 6.30
C ILE A 361 13.02 5.91 6.31
N LEU A 362 11.93 5.24 5.97
CA LEU A 362 10.58 5.75 6.17
C LEU A 362 10.00 5.12 7.44
N LEU A 363 9.78 5.95 8.46
CA LEU A 363 9.10 5.57 9.69
C LEU A 363 7.59 5.70 9.51
N THR A 364 6.87 4.66 9.90
CA THR A 364 5.42 4.52 9.75
C THR A 364 4.81 3.99 11.06
N HIS A 365 3.48 3.84 11.12
CA HIS A 365 2.76 3.15 12.21
C HIS A 365 2.91 3.76 13.60
N PHE A 366 3.13 5.08 13.69
CA PHE A 366 3.20 5.75 14.99
C PHE A 366 1.89 5.57 15.77
N SER A 367 1.99 5.46 17.09
CA SER A 367 0.81 5.40 17.96
C SER A 367 -0.09 6.63 17.74
N SER A 368 -1.40 6.40 17.68
CA SER A 368 -2.40 7.45 17.50
C SER A 368 -2.44 8.49 18.62
N ARG A 369 -1.73 8.26 19.74
CA ARG A 369 -1.57 9.20 20.84
C ARG A 369 -0.73 10.44 20.48
N TYR A 370 0.11 10.34 19.45
CA TYR A 370 1.00 11.42 19.05
C TYR A 370 0.37 12.36 18.02
N LYS A 371 0.79 13.63 18.04
CA LYS A 371 0.50 14.61 16.99
C LYS A 371 1.67 14.71 16.01
N ILE A 372 1.42 15.36 14.86
CA ILE A 372 2.46 15.60 13.85
C ILE A 372 3.69 16.31 14.46
N GLU A 373 3.46 17.27 15.37
CA GLU A 373 4.52 18.03 16.03
C GLU A 373 5.37 17.15 16.94
N ASP A 374 4.76 16.18 17.62
CA ASP A 374 5.47 15.24 18.50
C ASP A 374 6.40 14.34 17.65
N ILE A 375 5.88 13.82 16.54
CA ILE A 375 6.65 13.01 15.58
C ILE A 375 7.83 13.81 15.01
N ARG A 376 7.59 15.04 14.57
CA ARG A 376 8.63 15.93 14.04
C ARG A 376 9.71 16.23 15.08
N LYS A 377 9.30 16.57 16.32
CA LYS A 377 10.23 16.80 17.43
C LYS A 377 11.06 15.55 17.73
N ALA A 378 10.46 14.37 17.69
CA ALA A 378 11.16 13.13 17.97
C ALA A 378 12.22 12.83 16.90
N ILE A 379 11.87 12.97 15.62
CA ILE A 379 12.79 12.80 14.49
C ILE A 379 13.94 13.82 14.53
N ALA A 380 13.66 15.07 14.93
CA ALA A 380 14.69 16.09 15.05
C ALA A 380 15.78 15.77 16.09
N LYS A 381 15.51 14.87 17.05
CA LYS A 381 16.51 14.41 18.04
C LYS A 381 17.34 13.21 17.57
N LEU A 382 17.10 12.69 16.36
CA LEU A 382 17.91 11.61 15.81
C LEU A 382 19.37 12.05 15.64
N GLN A 383 20.29 11.12 15.85
CA GLN A 383 21.72 11.37 15.69
C GLN A 383 22.04 11.83 14.26
N PRO A 384 23.09 12.66 14.05
CA PRO A 384 23.46 13.18 12.72
C PRO A 384 23.68 12.12 11.64
N LYS A 385 24.00 10.88 12.02
CA LYS A 385 24.17 9.75 11.08
C LYS A 385 22.84 9.24 10.51
N LEU A 386 21.75 9.37 11.26
CA LEU A 386 20.42 8.89 10.89
C LEU A 386 19.51 10.01 10.38
N SER A 387 19.59 11.19 10.99
CA SER A 387 18.65 12.29 10.71
C SER A 387 18.51 12.66 9.23
N PRO A 388 19.56 12.65 8.37
CA PRO A 388 19.40 12.98 6.94
C PRO A 388 18.67 11.90 6.14
N LYS A 389 18.62 10.67 6.68
CA LYS A 389 18.03 9.51 6.01
C LYS A 389 16.59 9.25 6.44
N VAL A 390 16.18 9.78 7.60
CA VAL A 390 14.89 9.43 8.21
C VAL A 390 13.80 10.40 7.77
N VAL A 391 12.69 9.83 7.31
CA VAL A 391 11.46 10.56 7.02
C VAL A 391 10.31 9.89 7.76
N ALA A 392 9.35 10.67 8.26
CA ALA A 392 8.10 10.14 8.82
C ALA A 392 6.96 10.20 7.79
N LEU A 393 6.19 9.13 7.72
CA LEU A 393 4.86 9.17 7.12
C LEU A 393 3.85 9.70 8.15
N THR A 394 3.40 10.94 7.96
CA THR A 394 2.48 11.61 8.90
C THR A 394 1.05 11.77 8.37
N GLU A 395 0.75 11.26 7.17
CA GLU A 395 -0.62 11.26 6.65
C GLU A 395 -1.52 10.44 7.60
N GLY A 396 -2.69 11.00 7.95
CA GLY A 396 -3.61 10.42 8.93
C GLY A 396 -3.45 10.94 10.37
N PHE A 397 -2.37 11.68 10.67
CA PHE A 397 -2.19 12.32 11.97
C PHE A 397 -2.83 13.70 12.02
N ARG A 398 -3.25 14.10 13.22
CA ARG A 398 -3.76 15.46 13.47
C ARG A 398 -2.61 16.40 13.83
N SER A 399 -2.71 17.63 13.35
CA SER A 399 -1.90 18.77 13.77
C SER A 399 -2.40 19.29 15.12
N ALA A 400 -1.48 19.80 15.96
CA ALA A 400 -1.82 20.56 17.16
C ALA A 400 -2.36 21.96 16.84
N TYR A 401 -2.09 22.45 15.63
CA TYR A 401 -2.52 23.74 15.08
C TYR A 401 -3.72 23.59 14.16
#